data_AF-A0A937G1V0-F1
#
_entry.id   AF-A0A937G1V0-F1
#
_cell.length_a   1.000
_cell.length_b   1.000
_cell.length_c   1.000
_cell.angle_alpha   90.00
_cell.angle_beta   90.00
_cell.angle_gamma   90.00
#
_symmetry.space_group_name_H-M   'P 1'
#
loop_
_entity.id
_entity.type
_entity.pdbx_description
1 polymer ?
#
loop_
_entity_poly.entity_id
_entity_poly.type
_entity_poly.pdbx_seq_one_letter_code
_entity_poly.pdbx_strand_id
1 'polypeptide(L)' 'MEQKQYTIPSKEREEWRKLVTGLLDHKFQNFVLQMKTAEYQSKISSGELPLEKAIDELHQLCEKYVVAVQSDFKKIFKDW' A
#
# COMPACT_ATOMS: atom_id res chain seq x y z
N MET A 1 6.82 25.06 -14.76
CA MET A 1 6.72 23.58 -14.68
C MET A 1 5.51 23.27 -13.84
N GLU A 2 4.44 22.72 -14.42
CA GLU A 2 3.28 22.30 -13.63
C GLU A 2 3.73 21.17 -12.69
N GLN A 3 3.65 21.41 -11.37
CA GLN A 3 3.83 20.34 -10.40
C GLN A 3 2.62 19.42 -10.56
N LYS A 4 2.80 18.24 -11.18
CA LYS A 4 1.77 17.21 -11.15
C LYS A 4 1.52 16.86 -9.67
N GLN A 5 0.33 17.17 -9.19
CA GLN A 5 -0.08 16.82 -7.84
C GLN A 5 -0.35 15.32 -7.83
N TYR A 6 0.63 14.54 -7.37
CA TYR A 6 0.47 13.10 -7.24
C TYR A 6 -0.39 12.83 -6.00
N THR A 7 -1.45 12.05 -6.17
CA THR A 7 -2.33 11.60 -5.10
C THR A 7 -2.21 10.09 -4.94
N ILE A 8 -2.68 9.57 -3.82
CA ILE A 8 -2.89 8.13 -3.62
C ILE A 8 -4.37 7.83 -3.37
N PRO A 9 -4.83 6.60 -3.63
CA PRO A 9 -6.21 6.22 -3.38
C PRO A 9 -6.61 6.36 -1.90
N SER A 10 -7.91 6.58 -1.66
CA SER A 10 -8.48 6.56 -0.30
C SER A 10 -8.19 5.23 0.40
N LYS A 11 -7.86 5.29 1.70
CA LYS A 11 -7.56 4.11 2.53
C LYS A 11 -8.76 3.18 2.76
N GLU A 12 -9.98 3.67 2.51
CA GLU A 12 -11.22 2.88 2.63
C GLU A 12 -11.40 1.85 1.50
N ARG A 13 -10.57 1.94 0.45
CA ARG A 13 -10.61 1.02 -0.68
C ARG A 13 -10.17 -0.39 -0.28
N GLU A 14 -10.95 -1.39 -0.71
CA GLU A 14 -10.76 -2.80 -0.35
C GLU A 14 -9.38 -3.34 -0.78
N GLU A 15 -8.80 -2.78 -1.84
CA GLU A 15 -7.49 -3.17 -2.34
C GLU A 15 -6.39 -2.97 -1.29
N TRP A 16 -6.50 -1.98 -0.40
CA TRP A 16 -5.56 -1.80 0.71
C TRP A 16 -5.59 -2.99 1.67
N ARG A 17 -6.79 -3.42 2.04
CA ARG A 17 -6.98 -4.63 2.86
C ARG A 17 -6.38 -5.84 2.16
N LYS A 18 -6.58 -5.99 0.85
CA LYS A 18 -6.02 -7.13 0.09
C LYS A 18 -4.49 -7.09 0.02
N LEU A 19 -3.88 -5.91 -0.06
CA LEU A 19 -2.42 -5.74 -0.04
C LEU A 19 -1.80 -6.20 1.29
N VAL A 20 -2.30 -5.69 2.41
CA VAL A 20 -1.73 -6.01 3.73
C VAL A 20 -2.07 -7.42 4.22
N THR A 21 -3.10 -8.05 3.66
CA THR A 21 -3.44 -9.46 3.96
C THR A 21 -2.82 -10.46 2.98
N GLY A 22 -2.21 -10.00 1.90
CA GLY A 22 -1.63 -10.87 0.87
C GLY A 22 -2.66 -11.55 -0.04
N LEU A 23 -3.94 -11.13 0.02
CA LEU A 23 -4.98 -11.58 -0.90
C LEU A 23 -4.80 -11.03 -2.33
N LEU A 24 -3.97 -10.00 -2.48
CA LEU A 24 -3.55 -9.46 -3.77
C LEU A 24 -2.05 -9.76 -3.97
N ASP A 25 -1.74 -10.70 -4.85
CA ASP A 25 -0.36 -11.03 -5.23
C ASP A 25 0.21 -9.94 -6.15
N HIS A 26 0.64 -8.83 -5.52
CA HIS A 26 1.33 -7.74 -6.20
C HIS A 26 2.72 -7.56 -5.63
N LYS A 27 3.71 -7.65 -6.50
CA LYS A 27 5.10 -7.31 -6.18
C LYS A 27 5.31 -5.83 -6.45
N PHE A 28 5.39 -5.05 -5.38
CA PHE A 28 5.79 -3.64 -5.48
C PHE A 28 7.14 -3.53 -6.18
N GLN A 29 7.26 -2.55 -7.08
CA GLN A 29 8.56 -2.24 -7.69
C GLN A 29 9.52 -1.64 -6.67
N ASN A 30 8.97 -0.97 -5.65
CA ASN A 30 9.74 -0.44 -4.54
C ASN A 30 10.02 -1.54 -3.49
N PHE A 31 11.30 -1.85 -3.29
CA PHE A 31 11.76 -2.88 -2.35
C PHE A 31 11.33 -2.62 -0.89
N VAL A 32 11.31 -1.35 -0.45
CA VAL A 32 10.89 -1.00 0.92
C VAL A 32 9.40 -1.32 1.12
N LEU A 33 8.55 -0.99 0.14
CA LEU A 33 7.12 -1.33 0.20
C LEU A 33 6.88 -2.83 0.15
N GLN A 34 7.66 -3.56 -0.66
CA GLN A 34 7.60 -5.02 -0.71
C GLN A 34 7.97 -5.64 0.64
N MET A 35 9.06 -5.19 1.27
CA MET A 35 9.44 -5.68 2.60
C MET A 35 8.38 -5.33 3.66
N LYS A 36 7.84 -4.11 3.63
CA LYS A 36 6.84 -3.67 4.61
C LYS A 36 5.53 -4.42 4.48
N THR A 37 5.06 -4.66 3.26
CA THR A 37 3.84 -5.45 3.04
C THR A 37 4.01 -6.90 3.50
N ALA A 38 5.16 -7.53 3.24
CA ALA A 38 5.46 -8.86 3.78
C ALA A 38 5.54 -8.87 5.32
N GLU A 39 6.16 -7.85 5.93
CA GLU A 39 6.21 -7.68 7.39
C GLU A 39 4.80 -7.56 7.99
N TYR A 40 3.93 -6.76 7.37
CA TYR A 40 2.54 -6.58 7.81
C TYR A 40 1.72 -7.87 7.69
N GLN A 41 1.85 -8.59 6.58
CA GLN A 41 1.18 -9.88 6.39
C GLN A 41 1.56 -10.86 7.52
N SER A 42 2.84 -10.95 7.85
CA SER A 42 3.31 -11.79 8.95
C SER A 42 2.74 -11.36 10.30
N LYS A 43 2.78 -10.06 10.63
CA LYS A 43 2.29 -9.53 11.91
C LYS A 43 0.77 -9.60 12.07
N ILE A 44 0.02 -9.46 10.97
CA ILE A 44 -1.43 -9.67 10.97
C ILE A 44 -1.72 -11.14 11.23
N SER A 45 -1.00 -12.05 10.56
CA SER A 45 -1.19 -13.50 10.71
C SER A 45 -0.83 -13.99 12.12
N SER A 46 0.14 -13.37 12.79
CA SER A 46 0.48 -13.67 14.18
C SER A 46 -0.41 -12.96 15.22
N GLY A 47 -1.28 -12.03 14.79
CA GLY A 47 -2.13 -11.24 15.67
C GLY A 47 -1.41 -10.08 16.38
N GLU A 48 -0.15 -9.81 16.05
CA GLU A 48 0.65 -8.72 16.61
C GLU A 48 0.26 -7.33 16.08
N LEU A 49 -0.32 -7.27 14.88
CA LEU A 49 -0.72 -6.03 14.23
C LEU A 49 -2.19 -6.09 13.77
N PRO A 50 -3.07 -5.23 14.30
CA PRO A 50 -4.43 -5.10 13.79
C PRO A 50 -4.43 -4.67 12.32
N LEU A 51 -5.33 -5.25 11.55
CA LEU A 51 -5.46 -4.99 10.11
C LEU A 51 -5.60 -3.50 9.76
N GLU A 52 -6.46 -2.78 10.48
CA GLU A 52 -6.70 -1.35 10.25
C GLU A 52 -5.42 -0.52 10.49
N LYS A 53 -4.61 -0.90 11.48
CA LYS A 53 -3.34 -0.24 11.76
C LYS A 53 -2.32 -0.50 10.64
N ALA A 54 -2.29 -1.71 10.09
CA ALA A 54 -1.44 -2.02 8.95
C ALA A 54 -1.83 -1.22 7.69
N ILE A 55 -3.13 -1.02 7.46
CA ILE A 55 -3.64 -0.18 6.36
C ILE A 55 -3.19 1.27 6.56
N ASP A 56 -3.38 1.82 7.76
CA ASP A 56 -2.96 3.20 8.08
C ASP A 56 -1.44 3.40 7.90
N GLU A 57 -0.63 2.47 8.41
CA GLU A 57 0.84 2.57 8.28
C GLU A 57 1.31 2.45 6.83
N LEU A 58 0.73 1.52 6.06
CA LEU A 58 1.05 1.37 4.64
C LEU A 58 0.62 2.60 3.83
N HIS A 59 -0.58 3.12 4.10
CA HIS A 59 -1.11 4.32 3.43
C HIS A 59 -0.20 5.53 3.68
N GLN A 60 0.15 5.81 4.94
CA GLN A 60 1.09 6.89 5.31
C GLN A 60 2.47 6.71 4.67
N LEU A 61 2.96 5.47 4.57
CA LEU A 61 4.22 5.18 3.90
C LEU A 61 4.13 5.53 2.42
N CYS A 62 3.03 5.17 1.76
CA CYS A 62 2.79 5.48 0.37
C CYS A 62 2.59 6.98 0.11
N GLU A 63 2.03 7.76 1.05
CA GLU A 63 1.96 9.22 0.94
C GLU A 63 3.36 9.85 0.90
N LYS A 64 4.28 9.37 1.75
CA LYS A 64 5.68 9.86 1.77
C LYS A 64 6.43 9.53 0.47
N TYR A 65 6.08 8.42 -0.17
CA TYR A 65 6.69 7.96 -1.42
C TYR A 65 5.71 8.06 -2.59
N VAL A 66 4.85 9.09 -2.60
CA VAL A 66 3.72 9.20 -3.52
C VAL A 66 4.09 9.07 -5.00
N VAL A 67 5.28 9.55 -5.39
CA VAL A 67 5.78 9.44 -6.77
C VAL A 67 6.16 7.99 -7.12
N ALA A 68 6.79 7.28 -6.20
CA ALA A 68 7.29 5.93 -6.43
C ALA A 68 6.17 4.88 -6.51
N VAL A 69 5.03 5.14 -5.88
CA VAL A 69 3.89 4.21 -5.84
C VAL A 69 2.95 4.30 -7.03
N GLN A 70 3.05 5.35 -7.84
CA GLN A 70 2.09 5.62 -8.93
C GLN A 70 1.97 4.45 -9.91
N SER A 71 3.10 3.88 -10.33
CA SER A 71 3.13 2.78 -11.30
C SER A 71 2.47 1.51 -10.75
N ASP A 72 2.65 1.24 -9.46
CA ASP A 72 2.04 0.11 -8.78
C ASP A 72 0.54 0.37 -8.55
N PHE A 73 0.17 1.57 -8.11
CA PHE A 73 -1.22 1.92 -7.79
C PHE A 73 -2.10 1.97 -9.03
N LYS A 74 -1.58 2.37 -10.19
CA LYS A 74 -2.30 2.23 -11.47
C LYS A 74 -2.62 0.78 -11.83
N LYS A 75 -1.84 -0.19 -11.38
CA LYS A 75 -2.13 -1.62 -11.61
C LYS A 75 -3.12 -2.16 -10.60
N ILE A 76 -2.98 -1.75 -9.34
CA ILE A 76 -3.78 -2.25 -8.21
C ILE A 76 -5.17 -1.62 -8.21
N PHE A 77 -5.23 -0.28 -8.22
CA PHE A 77 -6.45 0.50 -8.02
C PHE A 77 -7.10 0.97 -9.33
N LYS A 78 -6.36 0.86 -10.45
CA LYS A 78 -6.72 1.29 -11.82
C LYS A 78 -6.94 2.80 -11.95
N ASP A 79 -7.97 3.33 -11.31
CA ASP A 79 -8.36 4.75 -11.31
C ASP A 79 -8.68 5.21 -9.89
N TRP A 80 -8.31 6.46 -9.53
CA TRP A 80 -8.65 7.10 -8.25
C TRP A 80 -8.55 8.62 -8.32
#